data_AF-A0A0S4KIF4-F1
#
_entry.id   AF-A0A0S4KIF4-F1
#
_cell.length_a   1.000
_cell.length_b   1.000
_cell.length_c   1.000
_cell.angle_alpha   90.00
_cell.angle_beta   90.00
_cell.angle_gamma   90.00
#
_symmetry.space_group_name_H-M   'P 1'
#
loop_
_entity.id
_entity.type
_entity.pdbx_description
1 polymer ?
#
loop_
_entity_poly.entity_id
_entity_poly.type
_entity_poly.pdbx_seq_one_letter_code
_entity_poly.pdbx_strand_id
1 'polypeptide(L)'
;AAALKVAHVGIAMGSGSAVARDAAQVVLLNDDFGAIVDGIREGRLIFENLKKCVAYVLSHLVPEVAPFLVTIIGGLPLGIQTLVILFIDLGTELFPAVMLAYEEPEDSIMLNPPRTPDQHLVTGKMMVLTYFLVGMIETFMCYWGFMWVFYKEGFTVNQLWYTNSEWGTEPWDLSAEDSATYLKLCVDNTEYTANCSDTYLWFLHRKTVLRRAQAAYFLHLVWGQFTNIFCRRTQISSGISWERMSGNPRMLLGMIFSLCVAVLVVYLPGLQDICQVDPIWIKYMFTGCWIMPIFLGLEELRKFLVRRGLPAHNLMYRLTVY
;
A
#
# COMPACT_ATOMS: atom_id res chain seq x y z
N ALA A 1 -13.63 -24.44 -37.56
CA ALA A 1 -12.30 -23.80 -37.51
C ALA A 1 -12.38 -22.29 -37.75
N ALA A 2 -12.85 -21.80 -38.90
CA ALA A 2 -12.90 -20.36 -39.20
C ALA A 2 -13.65 -19.52 -38.15
N ALA A 3 -14.85 -19.94 -37.73
CA ALA A 3 -15.62 -19.25 -36.69
C ALA A 3 -14.92 -19.25 -35.32
N LEU A 4 -14.24 -20.35 -34.95
CA LEU A 4 -13.47 -20.44 -33.69
C LEU A 4 -12.30 -19.45 -33.69
N LYS A 5 -11.68 -19.23 -34.85
CA LYS A 5 -10.56 -18.30 -35.01
C LYS A 5 -10.99 -16.83 -35.01
N VAL A 6 -12.22 -16.54 -35.48
CA VAL A 6 -12.79 -15.18 -35.49
C VAL A 6 -13.39 -14.80 -34.14
N ALA A 7 -13.85 -15.78 -33.35
CA ALA A 7 -14.35 -15.55 -32.01
C ALA A 7 -13.23 -15.01 -31.09
N HIS A 8 -13.58 -14.08 -30.19
CA HIS A 8 -12.65 -13.60 -29.16
C HIS A 8 -12.14 -14.74 -28.27
N VAL A 9 -13.00 -15.71 -27.99
CA VAL A 9 -12.66 -16.97 -27.31
C VAL A 9 -13.48 -18.09 -27.96
N GLY A 10 -12.82 -18.93 -28.75
CA GLY A 10 -13.37 -20.17 -29.31
C GLY A 10 -13.21 -21.33 -28.33
N ILE A 11 -14.27 -22.12 -28.17
CA ILE A 11 -14.31 -23.31 -27.30
C ILE A 11 -14.50 -24.53 -28.18
N ALA A 12 -13.61 -25.52 -28.04
CA ALA A 12 -13.71 -26.81 -28.73
C ALA A 12 -13.95 -27.95 -27.74
N MET A 13 -14.63 -28.98 -28.21
CA MET A 13 -14.85 -30.24 -27.49
C MET A 13 -13.59 -31.13 -27.60
N GLY A 14 -13.29 -31.91 -26.57
CA GLY A 14 -12.22 -32.90 -26.56
C GLY A 14 -12.43 -33.99 -27.63
N SER A 15 -13.69 -34.39 -27.86
CA SER A 15 -14.10 -35.24 -29.00
C SER A 15 -14.11 -34.54 -30.36
N GLY A 16 -13.87 -33.22 -30.40
CA GLY A 16 -13.80 -32.43 -31.61
C GLY A 16 -12.62 -32.82 -32.51
N SER A 17 -12.72 -32.49 -33.80
CA SER A 17 -11.64 -32.73 -34.76
C SER A 17 -10.36 -32.01 -34.34
N ALA A 18 -9.19 -32.56 -34.69
CA ALA A 18 -7.90 -31.94 -34.36
C ALA A 18 -7.82 -30.48 -34.83
N VAL A 19 -8.33 -30.20 -36.03
CA VAL A 19 -8.41 -28.85 -36.60
C VAL A 19 -9.31 -27.91 -35.78
N ALA A 20 -10.35 -28.43 -35.13
CA ALA A 20 -11.21 -27.63 -34.25
C ALA A 20 -10.51 -27.32 -32.91
N ARG A 21 -9.82 -28.32 -32.32
CA ARG A 21 -9.07 -28.15 -31.07
C ARG A 21 -7.90 -27.19 -31.23
N ASP A 22 -7.15 -27.29 -32.33
CA ASP A 22 -6.03 -26.39 -32.63
C ASP A 22 -6.49 -24.95 -32.94
N ALA A 23 -7.73 -24.78 -33.40
CA ALA A 23 -8.29 -23.46 -33.72
C ALA A 23 -8.95 -22.76 -32.51
N ALA A 24 -9.15 -23.45 -31.39
CA ALA A 24 -9.82 -22.93 -30.20
C ALA A 24 -8.82 -22.46 -29.13
N GLN A 25 -9.21 -21.48 -28.32
CA GLN A 25 -8.42 -21.01 -27.17
C GLN A 25 -8.66 -21.85 -25.92
N VAL A 26 -9.84 -22.49 -25.82
CA VAL A 26 -10.22 -23.36 -24.70
C VAL A 26 -10.70 -24.70 -25.26
N VAL A 27 -10.24 -25.79 -24.65
CA VAL A 27 -10.65 -27.15 -25.01
C VAL A 27 -11.28 -27.83 -23.80
N LEU A 28 -12.50 -28.32 -23.97
CA LEU A 28 -13.25 -29.05 -22.94
C LEU A 28 -12.88 -30.53 -23.01
N LEU A 29 -11.94 -30.97 -22.18
CA LEU A 29 -11.41 -32.34 -22.22
C LEU A 29 -12.47 -33.43 -21.99
N ASN A 30 -13.44 -33.15 -21.13
CA ASN A 30 -14.50 -34.10 -20.75
C ASN A 30 -15.82 -33.87 -21.50
N ASP A 31 -15.84 -32.99 -22.50
CA ASP A 31 -17.03 -32.64 -23.28
C ASP A 31 -18.24 -32.14 -22.46
N ASP A 32 -18.00 -31.63 -21.24
CA ASP A 32 -19.03 -31.08 -20.37
C ASP A 32 -19.27 -29.60 -20.69
N PHE A 33 -20.48 -29.28 -21.17
CA PHE A 33 -20.91 -27.90 -21.42
C PHE A 33 -21.04 -27.07 -20.13
N GLY A 34 -21.22 -27.70 -18.97
CA GLY A 34 -21.27 -27.03 -17.66
C GLY A 34 -20.01 -26.21 -17.38
N ALA A 35 -18.85 -26.69 -17.84
CA ALA A 35 -17.57 -26.00 -17.70
C ALA A 35 -17.54 -24.62 -18.37
N ILE A 36 -18.42 -24.34 -19.34
CA ILE A 36 -18.55 -23.00 -19.94
C ILE A 36 -19.12 -22.02 -18.91
N VAL A 37 -20.13 -22.45 -18.14
CA VAL A 37 -20.76 -21.61 -17.10
C VAL A 37 -19.76 -21.34 -15.98
N ASP A 38 -19.01 -22.36 -15.58
CA ASP A 38 -17.93 -22.22 -14.58
C ASP A 38 -16.81 -21.31 -15.11
N GLY A 39 -16.41 -21.46 -16.37
CA GLY A 39 -15.44 -20.57 -17.01
C GLY A 39 -15.89 -19.11 -17.06
N ILE A 40 -17.18 -18.86 -17.32
CA ILE A 40 -17.76 -17.50 -17.26
C ILE A 40 -17.72 -16.96 -15.82
N ARG A 41 -18.04 -17.79 -14.82
CA ARG A 41 -17.99 -17.43 -13.40
C ARG A 41 -16.58 -17.04 -12.98
N GLU A 42 -15.59 -17.87 -13.29
CA GLU A 42 -14.17 -17.63 -12.98
C GLU A 42 -13.62 -16.41 -13.74
N GLY A 43 -14.02 -16.23 -15.01
CA GLY A 43 -13.64 -15.07 -15.80
C GLY A 43 -14.17 -13.74 -15.25
N ARG A 44 -15.38 -13.74 -14.67
CA ARG A 44 -15.91 -12.57 -13.95
C ARG A 44 -15.19 -12.36 -12.63
N LEU A 45 -14.95 -13.45 -11.88
CA LEU A 45 -14.28 -13.42 -10.59
C LEU A 45 -12.88 -12.82 -10.68
N ILE A 46 -12.06 -13.32 -11.61
CA ILE A 46 -10.69 -12.84 -11.77
C ILE A 46 -10.67 -11.37 -12.19
N PHE A 47 -11.63 -10.91 -12.99
CA PHE A 47 -11.71 -9.50 -13.38
C PHE A 47 -12.02 -8.59 -12.18
N GLU A 48 -12.98 -8.95 -11.33
CA GLU A 48 -13.28 -8.20 -10.10
C GLU A 48 -12.11 -8.23 -9.12
N ASN A 49 -11.48 -9.39 -8.93
CA ASN A 49 -10.33 -9.52 -8.04
C ASN A 49 -9.09 -8.76 -8.55
N LEU A 50 -8.88 -8.70 -9.87
CA LEU A 50 -7.82 -7.89 -10.46
C LEU A 50 -8.06 -6.40 -10.22
N LYS A 51 -9.31 -5.89 -10.25
CA LYS A 51 -9.58 -4.50 -9.85
C LYS A 51 -9.20 -4.23 -8.39
N LYS A 52 -9.49 -5.17 -7.49
CA LYS A 52 -9.15 -5.07 -6.07
C LYS A 52 -7.62 -5.05 -5.88
N CYS A 53 -6.91 -5.94 -6.57
CA CYS A 53 -5.45 -6.01 -6.58
C CYS A 53 -4.81 -4.73 -7.12
N VAL A 54 -5.29 -4.19 -8.25
CA VAL A 54 -4.78 -2.93 -8.78
C VAL A 54 -5.09 -1.76 -7.85
N ALA A 55 -6.31 -1.67 -7.31
CA ALA A 55 -6.65 -0.61 -6.35
C ALA A 55 -5.84 -0.68 -5.05
N TYR A 56 -5.42 -1.89 -4.66
CA TYR A 56 -4.52 -2.12 -3.53
C TYR A 56 -3.12 -1.59 -3.84
N VAL A 57 -2.49 -2.06 -4.93
CA VAL A 57 -1.12 -1.66 -5.32
C VAL A 57 -1.02 -0.16 -5.64
N LEU A 58 -2.06 0.45 -6.20
CA LEU A 58 -2.03 1.89 -6.48
C LEU A 58 -2.09 2.76 -5.21
N SER A 59 -2.51 2.22 -4.06
CA SER A 59 -2.69 3.03 -2.85
C SER A 59 -1.38 3.54 -2.25
N HIS A 60 -0.36 2.68 -2.20
CA HIS A 60 0.92 2.99 -1.56
C HIS A 60 1.83 3.89 -2.40
N LEU A 61 1.51 4.12 -3.68
CA LEU A 61 2.26 5.06 -4.52
C LEU A 61 2.23 6.50 -3.96
N VAL A 62 1.15 6.89 -3.30
CA VAL A 62 1.03 8.23 -2.71
C VAL A 62 1.96 8.41 -1.50
N PRO A 63 1.95 7.54 -0.46
CA PRO A 63 2.91 7.64 0.63
C PRO A 63 4.36 7.38 0.22
N GLU A 64 4.65 6.86 -0.98
CA GLU A 64 6.03 6.78 -1.49
C GLU A 64 6.51 8.07 -2.16
N VAL A 65 5.62 8.74 -2.92
CA VAL A 65 5.96 9.99 -3.61
C VAL A 65 5.86 11.20 -2.67
N ALA A 66 4.94 11.19 -1.70
CA ALA A 66 4.71 12.30 -0.78
C ALA A 66 5.96 12.74 0.01
N PRO A 67 6.82 11.84 0.53
CA PRO A 67 8.13 12.16 1.12
C PRO A 67 8.96 13.10 0.28
N PHE A 68 9.11 12.82 -1.01
CA PHE A 68 9.91 13.67 -1.90
C PHE A 68 9.27 15.04 -2.10
N LEU A 69 7.95 15.10 -2.31
CA LEU A 69 7.23 16.35 -2.50
C LEU A 69 7.32 17.25 -1.26
N VAL A 70 7.11 16.68 -0.07
CA VAL A 70 7.16 17.39 1.21
C VAL A 70 8.59 17.85 1.53
N THR A 71 9.60 17.05 1.18
CA THR A 71 11.00 17.45 1.29
C THR A 71 11.34 18.62 0.38
N ILE A 72 10.84 18.64 -0.87
CA ILE A 72 11.09 19.73 -1.83
C ILE A 72 10.34 21.01 -1.43
N ILE A 73 9.07 20.90 -1.05
CA ILE A 73 8.19 22.06 -0.80
C ILE A 73 8.34 22.58 0.63
N GLY A 74 8.36 21.68 1.61
CA GLY A 74 8.41 22.00 3.04
C GLY A 74 9.81 21.95 3.66
N GLY A 75 10.81 21.47 2.92
CA GLY A 75 12.18 21.34 3.45
C GLY A 75 12.29 20.41 4.65
N LEU A 76 11.37 19.44 4.80
CA LEU A 76 11.43 18.41 5.83
C LEU A 76 12.47 17.34 5.46
N PRO A 77 13.10 16.67 6.44
CA PRO A 77 14.01 15.57 6.18
C PRO A 77 13.32 14.45 5.41
N LEU A 78 14.08 13.75 4.55
CA LEU A 78 13.53 12.71 3.68
C LEU A 78 12.85 11.59 4.48
N GLY A 79 11.55 11.41 4.24
CA GLY A 79 10.69 10.47 4.99
C GLY A 79 10.99 8.99 4.76
N ILE A 80 11.40 8.62 3.55
CA ILE A 80 11.71 7.24 3.17
C ILE A 80 12.82 7.21 2.12
N GLN A 81 13.65 6.17 2.14
CA GLN A 81 14.72 6.00 1.17
C GLN A 81 14.27 5.26 -0.08
N THR A 82 14.89 5.58 -1.23
CA THR A 82 14.58 4.94 -2.51
C THR A 82 14.76 3.42 -2.49
N LEU A 83 15.79 2.91 -1.80
CA LEU A 83 15.98 1.46 -1.68
C LEU A 83 14.87 0.78 -0.87
N VAL A 84 14.36 1.46 0.17
CA VAL A 84 13.26 0.94 1.00
C VAL A 84 11.95 0.91 0.21
N ILE A 85 11.72 1.87 -0.69
CA ILE A 85 10.59 1.85 -1.63
C ILE A 85 10.64 0.58 -2.50
N LEU A 86 11.81 0.23 -3.05
CA LEU A 86 11.94 -1.01 -3.83
C LEU A 86 11.61 -2.27 -3.01
N PHE A 87 11.95 -2.28 -1.71
CA PHE A 87 11.57 -3.37 -0.80
C PHE A 87 10.07 -3.42 -0.51
N ILE A 88 9.37 -2.28 -0.54
CA ILE A 88 7.90 -2.25 -0.45
C ILE A 88 7.31 -2.89 -1.72
N ASP A 89 7.61 -2.31 -2.87
CA ASP A 89 7.03 -2.70 -4.16
C ASP A 89 7.31 -4.16 -4.55
N LEU A 90 8.56 -4.60 -4.38
CA LEU A 90 9.00 -5.93 -4.82
C LEU A 90 8.93 -6.97 -3.70
N GLY A 91 8.83 -6.53 -2.44
CA GLY A 91 8.92 -7.40 -1.27
C GLY A 91 7.61 -7.50 -0.51
N THR A 92 7.24 -6.45 0.22
CA THR A 92 6.13 -6.50 1.18
C THR A 92 4.76 -6.55 0.50
N GLU A 93 4.59 -5.92 -0.66
CA GLU A 93 3.28 -5.72 -1.30
C GLU A 93 2.91 -6.78 -2.33
N LEU A 94 3.90 -7.41 -2.97
CA LEU A 94 3.66 -8.38 -4.05
C LEU A 94 2.83 -9.57 -3.55
N PHE A 95 3.17 -10.11 -2.38
CA PHE A 95 2.54 -11.33 -1.88
C PHE A 95 1.08 -11.09 -1.43
N PRO A 96 0.76 -10.06 -0.62
CA PRO A 96 -0.62 -9.72 -0.31
C PRO A 96 -1.48 -9.41 -1.55
N ALA A 97 -0.93 -8.69 -2.54
CA ALA A 97 -1.63 -8.35 -3.77
C ALA A 97 -2.04 -9.60 -4.56
N VAL A 98 -1.16 -10.61 -4.63
CA VAL A 98 -1.46 -11.90 -5.27
C VAL A 98 -2.50 -12.68 -4.45
N MET A 99 -2.44 -12.66 -3.12
CA MET A 99 -3.43 -13.35 -2.28
C MET A 99 -4.82 -12.75 -2.38
N LEU A 100 -4.93 -11.46 -2.71
CA LEU A 100 -6.20 -10.79 -3.01
C LEU A 100 -6.83 -11.26 -4.33
N ALA A 101 -6.04 -11.82 -5.25
CA ALA A 101 -6.56 -12.43 -6.48
C ALA A 101 -7.38 -13.71 -6.22
N TYR A 102 -7.15 -14.37 -5.08
CA TYR A 102 -7.82 -15.60 -4.64
C TYR A 102 -9.06 -15.34 -3.79
N GLU A 103 -9.56 -14.11 -3.76
CA GLU A 103 -10.75 -13.77 -3.00
C GLU A 103 -12.00 -14.43 -3.61
N GLU A 104 -12.91 -14.95 -2.78
CA GLU A 104 -14.14 -15.59 -3.26
C GLU A 104 -15.10 -14.59 -3.94
N PRO A 105 -16.01 -15.05 -4.82
CA PRO A 105 -16.98 -14.18 -5.48
C PRO A 105 -17.94 -13.51 -4.50
N GLU A 106 -18.38 -12.29 -4.81
CA GLU A 106 -19.50 -11.67 -4.13
C GLU A 106 -20.83 -12.28 -4.64
N ASP A 107 -21.84 -12.43 -3.78
CA ASP A 107 -23.05 -13.28 -3.96
C ASP A 107 -23.87 -13.05 -5.25
N SER A 108 -23.58 -12.01 -6.03
CA SER A 108 -24.35 -11.62 -7.22
C SER A 108 -23.58 -11.69 -8.55
N ILE A 109 -22.38 -12.29 -8.58
CA ILE A 109 -21.51 -12.22 -9.77
C ILE A 109 -22.13 -12.80 -11.06
N MET A 110 -22.92 -13.88 -10.94
CA MET A 110 -23.60 -14.52 -12.07
C MET A 110 -24.95 -13.88 -12.41
N LEU A 111 -25.53 -13.11 -11.48
CA LEU A 111 -26.80 -12.39 -11.69
C LEU A 111 -26.60 -11.06 -12.42
N ASN A 112 -25.39 -10.50 -12.36
CA ASN A 112 -25.05 -9.27 -13.05
C ASN A 112 -25.00 -9.47 -14.58
N PRO A 113 -25.46 -8.48 -15.38
CA PRO A 113 -25.30 -8.55 -16.83
C PRO A 113 -23.80 -8.51 -17.22
N PRO A 114 -23.44 -9.01 -18.41
CA PRO A 114 -22.07 -8.90 -18.92
C PRO A 114 -21.59 -7.45 -18.93
N ARG A 115 -20.32 -7.24 -18.58
CA ARG A 115 -19.70 -5.91 -18.63
C ARG A 115 -19.76 -5.33 -20.04
N THR A 116 -19.86 -4.01 -20.14
CA THR A 116 -19.71 -3.31 -21.42
C THR A 116 -18.25 -3.42 -21.88
N PRO A 117 -17.99 -3.54 -23.20
CA PRO A 117 -16.62 -3.62 -23.74
C PRO A 117 -15.73 -2.44 -23.30
N ASP A 118 -16.32 -1.25 -23.18
CA ASP A 118 -15.62 -0.01 -22.81
C ASP A 118 -15.32 0.10 -21.30
N GLN A 119 -15.78 -0.85 -20.48
CA GLN A 119 -15.46 -0.84 -19.06
C GLN A 119 -14.02 -1.32 -18.86
N HIS A 120 -13.12 -0.36 -18.65
CA HIS A 120 -11.73 -0.60 -18.32
C HIS A 120 -11.57 -1.21 -16.91
N LEU A 121 -10.50 -1.98 -16.74
CA LEU A 121 -10.10 -2.53 -15.44
C LEU A 121 -9.80 -1.39 -14.44
N VAL A 122 -9.03 -0.40 -14.89
CA VAL A 122 -8.69 0.80 -14.13
C VAL A 122 -9.57 1.95 -14.59
N THR A 123 -10.50 2.36 -13.74
CA THR A 123 -11.38 3.51 -14.01
C THR A 123 -10.82 4.76 -13.31
N GLY A 124 -10.98 5.95 -13.92
CA GLY A 124 -10.55 7.22 -13.29
C GLY A 124 -11.10 7.44 -11.87
N LYS A 125 -12.33 6.98 -11.61
CA LYS A 125 -12.96 6.99 -10.28
C LYS A 125 -12.18 6.17 -9.25
N MET A 126 -11.72 4.97 -9.64
CA MET A 126 -10.88 4.12 -8.81
C MET A 126 -9.57 4.84 -8.48
N MET A 127 -8.92 5.44 -9.48
CA MET A 127 -7.67 6.18 -9.26
C MET A 127 -7.86 7.36 -8.30
N VAL A 128 -8.91 8.16 -8.48
CA VAL A 128 -9.19 9.30 -7.59
C VAL A 128 -9.44 8.83 -6.16
N LEU A 129 -10.26 7.79 -5.96
CA LEU A 129 -10.54 7.26 -4.63
C LEU A 129 -9.28 6.66 -3.99
N THR A 130 -8.53 5.87 -4.74
CA THR A 130 -7.33 5.20 -4.22
C THR A 130 -6.24 6.21 -3.90
N TYR A 131 -5.91 7.15 -4.80
CA TYR A 131 -4.85 8.13 -4.55
C TYR A 131 -5.25 9.19 -3.53
N PHE A 132 -6.38 9.88 -3.72
CA PHE A 132 -6.72 11.05 -2.89
C PHE A 132 -7.32 10.70 -1.54
N LEU A 133 -8.07 9.59 -1.42
CA LEU A 133 -8.66 9.23 -0.14
C LEU A 133 -7.74 8.28 0.61
N VAL A 134 -7.47 7.10 0.04
CA VAL A 134 -6.70 6.07 0.75
C VAL A 134 -5.23 6.44 0.86
N GLY A 135 -4.59 6.80 -0.25
CA GLY A 135 -3.19 7.19 -0.27
C GLY A 135 -2.86 8.38 0.64
N MET A 136 -3.76 9.36 0.76
CA MET A 136 -3.58 10.50 1.68
C MET A 136 -3.72 10.10 3.15
N ILE A 137 -4.66 9.20 3.48
CA ILE A 137 -4.81 8.68 4.85
C ILE A 137 -3.57 7.87 5.25
N GLU A 138 -3.06 7.03 4.35
CA GLU A 138 -1.83 6.28 4.56
C GLU A 138 -0.63 7.20 4.71
N THR A 139 -0.51 8.22 3.86
CA THR A 139 0.53 9.26 3.97
C THR A 139 0.49 9.94 5.32
N PHE A 140 -0.69 10.35 5.77
CA PHE A 140 -0.86 10.97 7.08
C PHE A 140 -0.39 10.05 8.22
N MET A 141 -0.70 8.75 8.13
CA MET A 141 -0.25 7.78 9.12
C MET A 141 1.27 7.55 9.10
N CYS A 142 1.88 7.49 7.92
CA CYS A 142 3.33 7.33 7.81
C CYS A 142 4.06 8.55 8.40
N TYR A 143 3.57 9.77 8.10
CA TYR A 143 4.11 11.00 8.70
C TYR A 143 3.87 11.09 10.20
N TRP A 144 2.75 10.56 10.70
CA TRP A 144 2.51 10.50 12.13
C TRP A 144 3.61 9.69 12.83
N GLY A 145 3.92 8.50 12.32
CA GLY A 145 5.00 7.66 12.84
C GLY A 145 6.38 8.32 12.73
N PHE A 146 6.67 8.93 11.58
CA PHE A 146 7.92 9.66 11.35
C PHE A 146 8.12 10.83 12.33
N MET A 147 7.12 11.70 12.48
CA MET A 147 7.17 12.85 13.38
C MET A 147 7.23 12.42 14.85
N TRP A 148 6.57 11.31 15.21
CA TRP A 148 6.61 10.79 16.57
C TRP A 148 8.02 10.35 16.99
N VAL A 149 8.79 9.75 16.09
CA VAL A 149 10.19 9.39 16.38
C VAL A 149 11.03 10.65 16.65
N PHE A 150 10.90 11.70 15.84
CA PHE A 150 11.61 12.96 16.09
C PHE A 150 11.23 13.59 17.43
N TYR A 151 9.93 13.62 17.75
CA TYR A 151 9.45 14.14 19.04
C TYR A 151 10.05 13.36 20.22
N LYS A 152 10.25 12.06 20.05
CA LYS A 152 10.84 11.17 21.05
C LYS A 152 12.36 11.15 21.10
N GLU A 153 13.04 11.83 20.18
CA GLU A 153 14.49 12.01 20.19
C GLU A 153 14.82 13.50 20.47
N GLY A 154 13.85 14.26 20.99
CA GLY A 154 14.04 15.64 21.45
C GLY A 154 13.86 16.75 20.40
N PHE A 155 13.38 16.43 19.20
CA PHE A 155 13.13 17.42 18.14
C PHE A 155 11.67 17.84 18.08
N THR A 156 11.40 19.15 18.10
CA THR A 156 10.04 19.66 17.90
C THR A 156 9.68 19.73 16.41
N VAL A 157 8.38 19.58 16.09
CA VAL A 157 7.90 19.61 14.70
C VAL A 157 8.27 20.92 13.99
N ASN A 158 8.25 22.05 14.71
CA ASN A 158 8.56 23.37 14.15
C ASN A 158 10.03 23.49 13.74
N GLN A 159 10.93 22.80 14.42
CA GLN A 159 12.36 22.80 14.11
C GLN A 159 12.71 21.96 12.89
N LEU A 160 11.83 21.05 12.45
CA LEU A 160 12.12 20.19 11.30
C LEU A 160 11.88 20.89 9.97
N TRP A 161 10.98 21.87 9.92
CA TRP A 161 10.69 22.61 8.69
C TRP A 161 11.92 23.35 8.19
N TYR A 162 12.16 23.27 6.88
CA TYR A 162 13.31 23.90 6.21
C TYR A 162 14.71 23.46 6.69
N THR A 163 14.84 22.29 7.34
CA THR A 163 16.16 21.78 7.79
C THR A 163 16.75 20.70 6.89
N ASN A 164 16.09 20.29 5.81
CA ASN A 164 16.51 19.14 4.99
C ASN A 164 18.00 19.15 4.58
N SER A 165 18.55 20.28 4.17
CA SER A 165 19.98 20.40 3.81
C SER A 165 20.89 20.00 4.97
N GLU A 166 20.53 20.39 6.19
CA GLU A 166 21.35 20.21 7.38
C GLU A 166 21.46 18.73 7.79
N TRP A 167 20.47 17.90 7.49
CA TRP A 167 20.50 16.47 7.83
C TRP A 167 21.44 15.67 6.92
N GLY A 168 21.76 16.19 5.74
CA GLY A 168 22.66 15.58 4.76
C GLY A 168 24.09 16.15 4.76
N THR A 169 24.30 17.36 5.27
CA THR A 169 25.63 18.01 5.28
C THR A 169 26.58 17.31 6.23
N GLU A 170 27.73 16.90 5.70
CA GLU A 170 28.83 16.34 6.48
C GLU A 170 29.56 17.44 7.28
N PRO A 171 30.20 17.11 8.42
CA PRO A 171 30.83 18.11 9.29
C PRO A 171 31.90 18.99 8.63
N TRP A 172 32.53 18.51 7.54
CA TRP A 172 33.58 19.23 6.82
C TRP A 172 33.06 20.17 5.71
N ASP A 173 31.78 20.06 5.35
CA ASP A 173 31.14 20.89 4.32
C ASP A 173 30.25 22.00 4.92
N LEU A 174 30.29 22.17 6.25
CA LEU A 174 29.49 23.17 6.96
C LEU A 174 29.91 24.59 6.60
N SER A 175 28.98 25.37 6.05
CA SER A 175 29.15 26.81 5.89
C SER A 175 29.08 27.53 7.25
N ALA A 176 29.57 28.77 7.30
CA ALA A 176 29.51 29.58 8.53
C ALA A 176 28.06 29.87 8.97
N GLU A 177 27.12 29.95 8.03
CA GLU A 177 25.70 30.16 8.29
C GLU A 177 25.04 28.88 8.81
N ASP A 178 25.30 27.74 8.16
CA ASP A 178 24.77 26.43 8.56
C ASP A 178 25.25 26.02 9.96
N SER A 179 26.50 26.35 10.31
CA SER A 179 27.10 26.05 11.61
C SER A 179 26.32 26.65 12.79
N ALA A 180 25.72 27.83 12.60
CA ALA A 180 24.91 28.47 13.64
C ALA A 180 23.58 27.75 13.85
N THR A 181 22.92 27.36 12.76
CA THR A 181 21.67 26.58 12.83
C THR A 181 21.92 25.17 13.38
N TYR A 182 23.06 24.57 13.01
CA TYR A 182 23.51 23.27 13.52
C TYR A 182 23.66 23.26 15.04
N LEU A 183 24.30 24.29 15.58
CA LEU A 183 24.46 24.46 17.04
C LEU A 183 23.11 24.71 17.71
N LYS A 184 22.25 25.53 17.09
CA LYS A 184 20.90 25.80 17.61
C LYS A 184 20.06 24.52 17.70
N LEU A 185 20.08 23.68 16.68
CA LEU A 185 19.40 22.38 16.67
C LEU A 185 19.91 21.43 17.75
N CYS A 186 21.21 21.48 18.05
CA CYS A 186 21.81 20.67 19.11
C CYS A 186 21.42 21.17 20.50
N VAL A 187 21.51 22.48 20.73
CA VAL A 187 21.22 23.10 22.03
C VAL A 187 19.73 23.06 22.37
N ASP A 188 18.86 23.21 21.38
CA ASP A 188 17.42 23.13 21.59
C ASP A 188 16.92 21.68 21.76
N ASN A 189 17.74 20.67 21.47
CA ASN A 189 17.36 19.27 21.64
C ASN A 189 17.31 18.90 23.13
N THR A 190 16.17 18.39 23.58
CA THR A 190 15.95 18.09 25.01
C THR A 190 16.58 16.78 25.49
N GLU A 191 16.97 15.89 24.59
CA GLU A 191 17.47 14.54 24.91
C GLU A 191 18.97 14.34 24.62
N TYR A 192 19.58 15.22 23.83
CA TYR A 192 21.01 15.15 23.53
C TYR A 192 21.85 15.63 24.73
N THR A 193 22.59 14.71 25.35
CA THR A 193 23.39 14.98 26.56
C THR A 193 24.88 15.17 26.32
N ALA A 194 25.34 14.96 25.08
CA ALA A 194 26.74 15.08 24.72
C ALA A 194 27.10 16.53 24.33
N ASN A 195 28.40 16.77 24.15
CA ASN A 195 28.89 18.11 23.88
C ASN A 195 28.58 18.54 22.44
N CYS A 196 27.74 19.57 22.28
CA CYS A 196 27.38 20.15 20.98
C CYS A 196 28.55 20.80 20.22
N SER A 197 29.71 21.00 20.86
CA SER A 197 30.90 21.48 20.16
C SER A 197 31.55 20.39 19.28
N ASP A 198 31.23 19.12 19.50
CA ASP A 198 31.73 18.01 18.69
C ASP A 198 30.78 17.72 17.53
N THR A 199 31.10 18.32 16.37
CA THR A 199 30.25 18.28 15.18
C THR A 199 30.10 16.87 14.60
N TYR A 200 31.09 16.00 14.79
CA TYR A 200 31.06 14.62 14.31
C TYR A 200 30.07 13.76 15.11
N LEU A 201 30.13 13.86 16.45
CA LEU A 201 29.24 13.09 17.33
C LEU A 201 27.78 13.49 17.14
N TRP A 202 27.53 14.79 16.95
CA TRP A 202 26.19 15.30 16.66
C TRP A 202 25.68 14.87 15.28
N PHE A 203 26.55 14.87 14.25
CA PHE A 203 26.21 14.34 12.93
C PHE A 203 25.80 12.87 12.99
N LEU A 204 26.56 12.04 13.72
CA LEU A 204 26.25 10.63 13.88
C LEU A 204 24.90 10.42 14.57
N HIS A 205 24.63 11.17 15.64
CA HIS A 205 23.35 11.11 16.35
C HIS A 205 22.16 11.46 15.44
N ARG A 206 22.23 12.58 14.71
CA ARG A 206 21.17 12.99 13.77
C ARG A 206 20.97 11.98 12.66
N LYS A 207 22.05 11.41 12.12
CA LYS A 207 21.97 10.35 11.11
C LYS A 207 21.21 9.15 11.66
N THR A 208 21.50 8.72 12.89
CA THR A 208 20.76 7.63 13.55
C THR A 208 19.28 7.96 13.77
N VAL A 209 18.97 9.18 14.23
CA VAL A 209 17.58 9.62 14.42
C VAL A 209 16.80 9.61 13.10
N LEU A 210 17.40 10.13 12.02
CA LEU A 210 16.79 10.14 10.69
C LEU A 210 16.52 8.72 10.19
N ARG A 211 17.49 7.82 10.31
CA ARG A 211 17.34 6.41 9.90
C ARG A 211 16.26 5.67 10.70
N ARG A 212 16.13 5.96 12.00
CA ARG A 212 15.02 5.45 12.84
C ARG A 212 13.67 6.00 12.41
N ALA A 213 13.60 7.29 12.08
CA ALA A 213 12.36 7.90 11.60
C ALA A 213 11.94 7.33 10.23
N GLN A 214 12.89 7.08 9.34
CA GLN A 214 12.66 6.40 8.06
C GLN A 214 12.20 4.95 8.25
N ALA A 215 12.75 4.24 9.24
CA ALA A 215 12.27 2.92 9.65
C ALA A 215 10.79 2.96 10.09
N ALA A 216 10.44 3.97 10.90
CA ALA A 216 9.08 4.14 11.38
C ALA A 216 8.13 4.47 10.22
N TYR A 217 8.52 5.35 9.29
CA TYR A 217 7.72 5.65 8.10
C TYR A 217 7.42 4.36 7.29
N PHE A 218 8.46 3.57 7.01
CA PHE A 218 8.34 2.28 6.31
C PHE A 218 7.40 1.31 7.02
N LEU A 219 7.56 1.10 8.33
CA LEU A 219 6.71 0.18 9.09
C LEU A 219 5.25 0.65 9.15
N HIS A 220 5.03 1.96 9.27
CA HIS A 220 3.67 2.50 9.21
C HIS A 220 3.06 2.31 7.82
N LEU A 221 3.82 2.42 6.74
CA LEU A 221 3.31 2.11 5.40
C LEU A 221 2.81 0.66 5.32
N VAL A 222 3.57 -0.30 5.84
CA VAL A 222 3.16 -1.73 5.90
C VAL A 222 1.89 -1.92 6.74
N TRP A 223 1.77 -1.25 7.89
CA TRP A 223 0.52 -1.25 8.66
C TRP A 223 -0.65 -0.65 7.85
N GLY A 224 -0.38 0.43 7.12
CA GLY A 224 -1.31 1.11 6.22
C GLY A 224 -1.95 0.14 5.26
N GLN A 225 -1.07 -0.61 4.61
CA GLN A 225 -1.44 -1.64 3.66
C GLN A 225 -2.26 -2.76 4.28
N PHE A 226 -1.99 -3.15 5.53
CA PHE A 226 -2.85 -4.15 6.20
C PHE A 226 -4.30 -3.69 6.32
N THR A 227 -4.53 -2.43 6.69
CA THR A 227 -5.90 -1.90 6.72
C THR A 227 -6.49 -1.76 5.32
N ASN A 228 -5.68 -1.35 4.35
CA ASN A 228 -6.11 -1.24 2.97
C ASN A 228 -6.54 -2.59 2.38
N ILE A 229 -5.84 -3.69 2.69
CA ILE A 229 -6.26 -5.06 2.30
C ILE A 229 -7.70 -5.29 2.75
N PHE A 230 -7.99 -5.11 4.05
CA PHE A 230 -9.34 -5.32 4.60
C PHE A 230 -10.38 -4.40 3.94
N CYS A 231 -10.01 -3.15 3.66
CA CYS A 231 -10.88 -2.21 2.97
C CYS A 231 -11.21 -2.67 1.53
N ARG A 232 -10.26 -3.27 0.81
CA ARG A 232 -10.40 -3.65 -0.61
C ARG A 232 -10.88 -5.07 -0.87
N ARG A 233 -10.96 -5.94 0.15
CA ARG A 233 -11.52 -7.31 0.01
C ARG A 233 -12.90 -7.32 -0.66
N THR A 234 -13.72 -6.33 -0.32
CA THR A 234 -15.11 -6.20 -0.78
C THR A 234 -15.37 -4.79 -1.27
N GLN A 235 -16.16 -4.65 -2.33
CA GLN A 235 -16.55 -3.33 -2.83
C GLN A 235 -17.86 -2.83 -2.23
N ILE A 236 -18.80 -3.75 -1.98
CA ILE A 236 -20.18 -3.44 -1.55
C ILE A 236 -20.53 -4.14 -0.24
N SER A 237 -20.19 -5.42 -0.09
CA SER A 237 -20.41 -6.18 1.14
C SER A 237 -19.45 -5.76 2.25
N SER A 238 -19.78 -6.08 3.50
CA SER A 238 -18.86 -5.79 4.63
C SER A 238 -17.59 -6.63 4.50
N GLY A 239 -16.43 -6.00 4.64
CA GLY A 239 -15.14 -6.70 4.57
C GLY A 239 -14.75 -7.43 5.86
N ILE A 240 -15.43 -7.13 6.96
CA ILE A 240 -15.13 -7.64 8.32
C ILE A 240 -16.13 -8.71 8.77
N SER A 241 -17.03 -9.18 7.89
CA SER A 241 -17.92 -10.28 8.28
C SER A 241 -17.09 -11.55 8.52
N TRP A 242 -17.44 -12.30 9.57
CA TRP A 242 -16.74 -13.53 9.96
C TRP A 242 -16.65 -14.53 8.81
N GLU A 243 -17.74 -14.70 8.06
CA GLU A 243 -17.82 -15.57 6.89
C GLU A 243 -16.76 -15.22 5.83
N ARG A 244 -16.55 -13.92 5.58
CA ARG A 244 -15.55 -13.46 4.61
C ARG A 244 -14.13 -13.65 5.12
N MET A 245 -13.91 -13.43 6.41
CA MET A 245 -12.59 -13.63 7.01
C MET A 245 -12.15 -15.10 6.93
N SER A 246 -13.08 -16.06 7.06
CA SER A 246 -12.79 -17.49 6.90
C SER A 246 -12.64 -17.96 5.44
N GLY A 247 -13.19 -17.25 4.46
CA GLY A 247 -13.19 -17.69 3.05
C GLY A 247 -11.81 -17.68 2.38
N ASN A 248 -10.94 -16.73 2.72
CA ASN A 248 -9.59 -16.61 2.14
C ASN A 248 -8.49 -16.56 3.22
N PRO A 249 -8.09 -17.73 3.78
CA PRO A 249 -7.00 -17.78 4.77
C PRO A 249 -5.63 -17.46 4.16
N ARG A 250 -5.48 -17.56 2.82
CA ARG A 250 -4.22 -17.27 2.12
C ARG A 250 -3.86 -15.78 2.19
N MET A 251 -4.85 -14.91 2.28
CA MET A 251 -4.64 -13.48 2.52
C MET A 251 -3.87 -13.20 3.82
N LEU A 252 -4.21 -13.90 4.90
CA LEU A 252 -3.51 -13.75 6.19
C LEU A 252 -2.05 -14.22 6.09
N LEU A 253 -1.80 -15.31 5.36
CA LEU A 253 -0.44 -15.76 5.05
C LEU A 253 0.33 -14.67 4.28
N GLY A 254 -0.34 -14.00 3.34
CA GLY A 254 0.13 -12.80 2.64
C GLY A 254 0.65 -11.71 3.58
N MET A 255 -0.19 -11.34 4.55
CA MET A 255 0.12 -10.31 5.54
C MET A 255 1.26 -10.72 6.48
N ILE A 256 1.27 -11.97 6.95
CA ILE A 256 2.34 -12.48 7.82
C ILE A 256 3.68 -12.46 7.07
N PHE A 257 3.70 -12.88 5.81
CA PHE A 257 4.89 -12.81 4.97
C PHE A 257 5.40 -11.37 4.82
N SER A 258 4.49 -10.43 4.52
CA SER A 258 4.79 -9.00 4.43
C SER A 258 5.40 -8.45 5.72
N LEU A 259 4.83 -8.78 6.89
CA LEU A 259 5.37 -8.39 8.19
C LEU A 259 6.76 -9.00 8.44
N CYS A 260 6.97 -10.27 8.09
CA CYS A 260 8.27 -10.93 8.22
C CYS A 260 9.34 -10.24 7.37
N VAL A 261 9.03 -9.88 6.13
CA VAL A 261 9.94 -9.12 5.25
C VAL A 261 10.23 -7.75 5.86
N ALA A 262 9.21 -7.03 6.34
CA ALA A 262 9.39 -5.71 6.94
C ALA A 262 10.29 -5.75 8.20
N VAL A 263 10.08 -6.73 9.08
CA VAL A 263 10.93 -6.94 10.26
C VAL A 263 12.35 -7.32 9.85
N LEU A 264 12.51 -8.15 8.83
CA LEU A 264 13.83 -8.53 8.32
C LEU A 264 14.60 -7.32 7.78
N VAL A 265 13.94 -6.42 7.04
CA VAL A 265 14.57 -5.19 6.52
C VAL A 265 15.06 -4.27 7.64
N VAL A 266 14.29 -4.13 8.73
CA VAL A 266 14.62 -3.20 9.83
C VAL A 266 15.63 -3.78 10.84
N TYR A 267 15.58 -5.08 11.11
CA TYR A 267 16.34 -5.69 12.22
C TYR A 267 17.51 -6.58 11.77
N LEU A 268 17.64 -6.94 10.48
CA LEU A 268 18.74 -7.79 10.04
C LEU A 268 20.03 -6.97 9.83
N PRO A 269 21.15 -7.34 10.48
CA PRO A 269 22.43 -6.67 10.28
C PRO A 269 22.91 -6.86 8.83
N GLY A 270 23.45 -5.80 8.23
CA GLY A 270 23.86 -5.74 6.82
C GLY A 270 22.77 -5.18 5.90
N LEU A 271 21.51 -5.59 6.06
CA LEU A 271 20.38 -4.96 5.36
C LEU A 271 20.13 -3.54 5.87
N GLN A 272 20.38 -3.30 7.16
CA GLN A 272 20.36 -1.97 7.77
C GLN A 272 21.29 -0.98 7.07
N ASP A 273 22.50 -1.40 6.69
CA ASP A 273 23.46 -0.52 6.02
C ASP A 273 23.08 -0.25 4.56
N ILE A 274 22.52 -1.26 3.87
CA ILE A 274 22.06 -1.16 2.49
C ILE A 274 20.84 -0.24 2.41
N CYS A 275 19.83 -0.49 3.24
CA CYS A 275 18.60 0.29 3.29
C CYS A 275 18.78 1.62 4.03
N GLN A 276 19.90 1.78 4.72
CA GLN A 276 20.21 2.87 5.65
C GLN A 276 19.05 3.11 6.64
N VAL A 277 18.60 2.03 7.28
CA VAL A 277 17.53 2.05 8.26
C VAL A 277 18.07 1.51 9.57
N ASP A 278 17.76 2.20 10.68
CA ASP A 278 18.20 1.79 12.00
C ASP A 278 17.03 1.15 12.78
N PRO A 279 17.30 0.17 13.65
CA PRO A 279 16.26 -0.54 14.37
C PRO A 279 15.54 0.39 15.35
N ILE A 280 14.22 0.26 15.38
CA ILE A 280 13.37 1.04 16.30
C ILE A 280 12.88 0.20 17.47
N TRP A 281 12.55 0.87 18.56
CA TRP A 281 11.87 0.25 19.69
C TRP A 281 10.46 -0.20 19.28
N ILE A 282 10.02 -1.36 19.79
CA ILE A 282 8.68 -1.92 19.51
C ILE A 282 7.57 -0.91 19.80
N LYS A 283 7.75 -0.05 20.81
CA LYS A 283 6.78 1.01 21.15
C LYS A 283 6.55 2.00 20.01
N TYR A 284 7.57 2.27 19.19
CA TYR A 284 7.50 3.20 18.07
C TYR A 284 6.82 2.60 16.83
N MET A 285 6.82 1.27 16.72
CA MET A 285 6.17 0.54 15.62
C MET A 285 4.65 0.73 15.58
N PHE A 286 4.00 1.03 16.71
CA PHE A 286 2.53 1.11 16.81
C PHE A 286 1.97 2.53 16.91
N THR A 287 2.80 3.55 16.76
CA THR A 287 2.45 4.94 17.11
C THR A 287 1.38 5.56 16.22
N GLY A 288 1.29 5.15 14.96
CA GLY A 288 0.24 5.54 14.00
C GLY A 288 -0.88 4.53 13.84
N CYS A 289 -0.81 3.35 14.49
CA CYS A 289 -1.82 2.30 14.30
C CYS A 289 -3.23 2.69 14.82
N TRP A 290 -3.37 3.76 15.59
CA TRP A 290 -4.67 4.30 16.00
C TRP A 290 -5.51 4.83 14.82
N ILE A 291 -4.87 5.15 13.69
CA ILE A 291 -5.57 5.59 12.45
C ILE A 291 -6.27 4.42 11.76
N MET A 292 -5.76 3.20 11.93
CA MET A 292 -6.27 1.96 11.32
C MET A 292 -7.77 1.72 11.59
N PRO A 293 -8.26 1.68 12.85
CA PRO A 293 -9.68 1.47 13.12
C PRO A 293 -10.56 2.61 12.59
N ILE A 294 -10.05 3.84 12.53
CA ILE A 294 -10.78 4.99 11.97
C ILE A 294 -10.94 4.80 10.46
N PHE A 295 -9.85 4.48 9.76
CA PHE A 295 -9.87 4.25 8.32
C PHE A 295 -10.81 3.09 7.95
N LEU A 296 -10.70 1.97 8.66
CA LEU A 296 -11.57 0.81 8.47
C LEU A 296 -13.05 1.14 8.76
N GLY A 297 -13.31 1.90 9.83
CA GLY A 297 -14.66 2.35 10.19
C GLY A 297 -15.29 3.26 9.14
N LEU A 298 -14.52 4.18 8.56
CA LEU A 298 -14.99 5.06 7.48
C LEU A 298 -15.35 4.28 6.21
N GLU A 299 -14.53 3.29 5.86
CA GLU A 299 -14.77 2.47 4.67
C GLU A 299 -15.98 1.53 4.87
N GLU A 300 -16.12 0.91 6.05
CA GLU A 300 -17.29 0.11 6.37
C GLU A 300 -18.57 0.95 6.46
N LEU A 301 -18.48 2.19 6.97
CA LEU A 301 -19.58 3.14 6.96
C LEU A 301 -19.99 3.48 5.52
N ARG A 302 -19.02 3.73 4.63
CA ARG A 302 -19.27 3.96 3.20
C ARG A 302 -20.02 2.76 2.58
N LYS A 303 -19.53 1.54 2.80
CA LYS A 303 -20.18 0.31 2.31
C LYS A 303 -21.57 0.09 2.92
N PHE A 304 -21.74 0.40 4.20
CA PHE A 304 -23.03 0.33 4.88
C PHE A 304 -24.05 1.30 4.28
N LEU A 305 -23.66 2.54 4.02
CA LEU A 305 -24.52 3.54 3.37
C LEU A 305 -24.91 3.11 1.95
N VAL A 306 -23.98 2.52 1.19
CA VAL A 306 -24.28 1.97 -0.14
C VAL A 306 -25.33 0.86 -0.07
N ARG A 307 -25.22 -0.06 0.90
CA ARG A 307 -26.18 -1.17 1.08
C ARG A 307 -27.58 -0.71 1.51
N ARG A 308 -27.72 0.40 2.23
CA ARG A 308 -29.03 0.94 2.66
C ARG A 308 -29.81 1.68 1.57
N GLY A 309 -29.42 1.51 0.30
CA GLY A 309 -30.21 1.99 -0.83
C GLY A 309 -29.90 3.43 -1.20
N LEU A 310 -28.63 3.87 -1.10
CA LEU A 310 -28.19 5.06 -1.83
C LEU A 310 -28.54 4.83 -3.31
N PRO A 311 -29.45 5.62 -3.90
CA PRO A 311 -29.90 5.36 -5.25
C PRO A 311 -28.72 5.52 -6.23
N ALA A 312 -28.67 4.76 -7.32
CA ALA A 312 -27.52 4.74 -8.25
C ALA A 312 -27.19 6.10 -8.92
N HIS A 313 -28.08 7.10 -8.79
CA HIS A 313 -27.83 8.48 -9.19
C HIS A 313 -27.06 9.31 -8.14
N ASN A 314 -26.93 8.80 -6.92
CA ASN A 314 -26.28 9.48 -5.82
C ASN A 314 -24.77 9.55 -6.06
N LEU A 315 -24.20 10.73 -5.80
CA LEU A 315 -22.81 11.06 -6.07
C LEU A 315 -21.86 10.09 -5.33
N MET A 316 -22.18 9.75 -4.08
CA MET A 316 -21.42 8.78 -3.28
C MET A 316 -21.31 7.40 -3.94
N TYR A 317 -22.41 6.87 -4.49
CA TYR A 317 -22.38 5.58 -5.17
C TYR A 317 -21.56 5.66 -6.47
N ARG A 318 -21.79 6.73 -7.26
CA ARG A 318 -21.11 6.92 -8.54
C ARG A 318 -19.62 7.19 -8.42
N LEU A 319 -19.16 7.76 -7.31
CA LEU A 319 -17.75 8.07 -7.07
C LEU A 319 -16.99 6.92 -6.41
N THR A 320 -17.66 6.10 -5.59
CA THR A 320 -16.96 5.14 -4.71
C THR A 320 -17.08 3.68 -5.11
N VAL A 321 -18.02 3.32 -6.00
CA VAL A 321 -18.17 1.96 -6.53
C VAL A 321 -17.60 1.93 -7.96
N TYR A 322 -16.66 1.02 -8.23
CA TYR A 322 -15.91 0.92 -9.49
C TYR A 322 -15.70 -0.51 -9.98
#